data_AF-A0A9Q1CR88-F1
#
_entry.id   AF-A0A9Q1CR88-F1
#
_cell.length_a   1.000
_cell.length_b   1.000
_cell.length_c   1.000
_cell.angle_alpha   90.00
_cell.angle_beta   90.00
_cell.angle_gamma   90.00
#
_symmetry.space_group_name_H-M   'P 1'
#
loop_
_entity.id
_entity.type
_entity.pdbx_description
1 polymer ?
#
loop_
_entity_poly.entity_id
_entity_poly.type
_entity_poly.pdbx_seq_one_letter_code
_entity_poly.pdbx_strand_id
1 'polypeptide(L)'
;MQYFAHTYGKFLVKLAELLTLRIVLDLATYFRFPNARYDELVRADYPGQLLVYNMQERGLISFNDISPLLEALKDLCLLGVMNDALSLFKLHTSTNSVILGLYCSVRVRIIGFQFLK
;
A
#
# COMPACT_ATOMS: atom_id res chain seq x y z
N MET A 1 -18.40 17.47 -1.29
CA MET A 1 -16.99 17.04 -1.42
C MET A 1 -16.85 15.55 -1.06
N GLN A 2 -17.35 14.60 -1.88
CA GLN A 2 -17.43 13.17 -1.48
C GLN A 2 -16.84 12.15 -2.48
N TYR A 3 -16.18 12.59 -3.57
CA TYR A 3 -15.72 11.66 -4.61
C TYR A 3 -14.33 11.03 -4.34
N PHE A 4 -13.47 11.64 -3.52
CA PHE A 4 -12.11 11.12 -3.27
C PHE A 4 -12.08 9.89 -2.35
N ALA A 5 -13.01 9.79 -1.40
CA ALA A 5 -13.07 8.68 -0.45
C ALA A 5 -13.44 7.34 -1.13
N HIS A 6 -14.25 7.38 -2.19
CA HIS A 6 -14.75 6.17 -2.83
C HIS A 6 -13.67 5.45 -3.65
N THR A 7 -12.79 6.19 -4.32
CA THR A 7 -11.69 5.63 -5.11
C THR A 7 -10.57 5.08 -4.22
N TYR A 8 -10.28 5.78 -3.12
CA TYR A 8 -9.28 5.32 -2.15
C TYR A 8 -9.76 4.09 -1.37
N GLY A 9 -11.02 4.05 -0.95
CA GLY A 9 -11.60 2.86 -0.32
C GLY A 9 -11.49 1.61 -1.21
N LYS A 10 -11.73 1.74 -2.53
CA LYS A 10 -11.54 0.64 -3.49
C LYS A 10 -10.08 0.20 -3.61
N PHE A 11 -9.14 1.13 -3.54
CA PHE A 11 -7.71 0.81 -3.51
C PHE A 11 -7.36 0.01 -2.26
N LEU A 12 -7.84 0.43 -1.08
CA LEU A 12 -7.56 -0.26 0.19
C LEU A 12 -8.13 -1.69 0.22
N VAL A 13 -9.34 -1.89 -0.31
CA VAL A 13 -9.95 -3.23 -0.40
C VAL A 13 -9.13 -4.13 -1.32
N LYS A 14 -8.77 -3.66 -2.51
CA LYS A 14 -7.94 -4.44 -3.45
C LYS A 14 -6.54 -4.71 -2.90
N LEU A 15 -5.96 -3.74 -2.19
CA LEU A 15 -4.67 -3.92 -1.52
C LEU A 15 -4.77 -4.99 -0.43
N ALA A 16 -5.84 -4.96 0.38
CA ALA A 16 -6.10 -5.97 1.40
C ALA A 16 -6.30 -7.38 0.81
N GLU A 17 -6.92 -7.50 -0.38
CA GLU A 17 -7.07 -8.78 -1.09
C GLU A 17 -5.73 -9.34 -1.59
N LEU A 18 -4.77 -8.48 -1.96
CA LEU A 18 -3.41 -8.90 -2.34
C LEU A 18 -2.57 -9.35 -1.15
N LEU A 19 -2.90 -8.86 0.06
CA LEU A 19 -2.20 -9.18 1.30
C LEU A 19 -2.72 -10.48 1.90
N THR A 20 -2.05 -11.59 1.58
CA THR A 20 -2.32 -12.89 2.24
C THR A 20 -1.95 -12.84 3.72
N LEU A 21 -2.58 -13.69 4.55
CA LEU A 21 -2.30 -13.76 6.00
C LEU A 21 -0.80 -13.86 6.31
N ARG A 22 -0.04 -14.65 5.52
CA ARG A 22 1.40 -14.78 5.70
C ARG A 22 2.14 -13.45 5.53
N ILE A 23 1.82 -12.72 4.45
CA ILE A 23 2.39 -11.39 4.18
C ILE A 23 1.98 -10.40 5.27
N VAL A 24 0.75 -10.51 5.77
CA VAL A 24 0.24 -9.67 6.86
C VAL A 24 1.05 -9.85 8.13
N LEU A 25 1.37 -11.09 8.50
CA LEU A 25 2.17 -11.39 9.69
C LEU A 25 3.64 -10.98 9.52
N ASP A 26 4.21 -11.18 8.33
CA ASP A 26 5.57 -10.73 8.00
C ASP A 26 5.68 -9.20 8.07
N LEU A 27 4.70 -8.47 7.52
CA LEU A 27 4.62 -7.01 7.63
C LEU A 27 4.40 -6.56 9.08
N ALA A 28 3.51 -7.20 9.83
CA ALA A 28 3.27 -6.87 11.23
C ALA A 28 4.55 -7.04 12.09
N THR A 29 5.33 -8.08 11.80
CA THR A 29 6.64 -8.32 12.44
C THR A 29 7.65 -7.25 12.03
N TYR A 30 7.73 -6.94 10.74
CA TYR A 30 8.63 -5.92 10.19
C TYR A 30 8.36 -4.53 10.80
N PHE A 31 7.09 -4.12 10.87
CA PHE A 31 6.66 -2.87 11.51
C PHE A 31 6.62 -2.93 13.04
N ARG A 32 7.08 -4.04 13.65
CA ARG A 32 7.14 -4.26 15.10
C ARG A 32 5.81 -3.95 15.78
N PHE A 33 4.73 -4.53 15.28
CA PHE A 33 3.42 -4.39 15.89
C PHE A 33 3.41 -5.02 17.29
N PRO A 34 2.66 -4.45 18.26
CA PRO A 34 2.49 -5.05 19.57
C PRO A 34 1.87 -6.44 19.45
N ASN A 35 2.26 -7.37 20.33
CA ASN A 35 1.74 -8.74 20.35
C ASN A 35 0.20 -8.79 20.37
N ALA A 36 -0.45 -7.85 21.06
CA ALA A 36 -1.92 -7.73 21.07
C ALA A 36 -2.50 -7.53 19.66
N ARG A 37 -1.87 -6.68 18.84
CA ARG A 37 -2.30 -6.43 17.45
C ARG A 37 -1.90 -7.56 16.51
N TYR A 38 -0.83 -8.27 16.82
CA TYR A 38 -0.45 -9.48 16.10
C TYR A 38 -1.49 -10.59 16.31
N ASP A 39 -1.92 -10.84 17.55
CA ASP A 39 -2.98 -11.82 17.85
C ASP A 39 -4.32 -11.44 17.20
N GLU A 40 -4.67 -10.14 17.18
CA GLU A 40 -5.83 -9.64 16.45
C GLU A 40 -5.74 -9.93 14.95
N LEU A 41 -4.57 -9.73 14.33
CA LEU A 41 -4.36 -10.04 12.91
C LEU A 41 -4.47 -11.54 12.61
N VAL A 42 -4.00 -12.40 13.52
CA VAL A 42 -4.11 -13.86 13.37
C VAL A 42 -5.57 -14.33 13.46
N ARG A 43 -6.38 -13.70 14.30
CA ARG A 43 -7.77 -14.10 14.55
C ARG A 43 -8.80 -13.38 13.68
N ALA A 44 -8.38 -12.38 12.91
CA ALA A 44 -9.28 -11.60 12.07
C ALA A 44 -9.76 -12.42 10.87
N ASP A 45 -11.07 -12.33 10.57
CA ASP A 45 -11.63 -12.86 9.31
C ASP A 45 -11.06 -12.15 8.07
N TYR A 46 -10.63 -10.88 8.21
CA TYR A 46 -10.06 -10.06 7.14
C TYR A 46 -8.72 -9.41 7.57
N PRO A 47 -7.64 -10.19 7.69
CA PRO A 47 -6.36 -9.73 8.24
C PRO A 47 -5.71 -8.65 7.38
N GLY A 48 -5.87 -8.71 6.05
CA GLY A 48 -5.36 -7.68 5.13
C GLY A 48 -6.00 -6.32 5.34
N GLN A 49 -7.32 -6.26 5.58
CA GLN A 49 -8.02 -5.00 5.82
C GLN A 49 -7.63 -4.40 7.18
N LEU A 50 -7.52 -5.26 8.20
CA LEU A 50 -7.11 -4.84 9.53
C LEU A 50 -5.68 -4.28 9.53
N LEU A 51 -4.76 -4.90 8.78
CA LEU A 51 -3.40 -4.40 8.63
C LEU A 51 -3.37 -3.03 7.93
N VAL A 52 -4.10 -2.88 6.82
CA VAL A 52 -4.18 -1.62 6.07
C VAL A 52 -4.73 -0.50 6.95
N TYR A 53 -5.78 -0.77 7.74
CA TYR A 53 -6.29 0.19 8.72
C TYR A 53 -5.25 0.57 9.77
N ASN A 54 -4.54 -0.41 10.33
CA ASN A 54 -3.46 -0.18 11.28
C ASN A 54 -2.32 0.67 10.70
N MET A 55 -1.96 0.44 9.43
CA MET A 55 -0.93 1.20 8.74
C MET A 55 -1.37 2.64 8.49
N GLN A 56 -2.65 2.86 8.18
CA GLN A 56 -3.20 4.20 8.01
C GLN A 56 -3.21 4.98 9.34
N GLU A 57 -3.66 4.35 10.42
CA GLU A 57 -3.67 4.94 11.77
C GLU A 57 -2.24 5.32 12.23
N ARG A 58 -1.24 4.54 11.81
CA ARG A 58 0.18 4.82 12.10
C ARG A 58 0.81 5.84 11.15
N GLY A 59 0.10 6.29 10.13
CA GLY A 59 0.62 7.19 9.08
C GLY A 59 1.66 6.53 8.16
N LEU A 60 1.71 5.20 8.12
CA LEU A 60 2.60 4.44 7.22
C LEU A 60 2.08 4.41 5.78
N ILE A 61 0.76 4.53 5.61
CA ILE A 61 0.13 4.69 4.29
C ILE A 61 -0.84 5.86 4.34
N SER A 62 -0.84 6.63 3.27
CA SER A 62 -1.71 7.77 3.05
C SER A 62 -2.20 7.77 1.61
N PHE A 63 -3.25 8.55 1.35
CA PHE A 63 -3.81 8.73 0.01
C PHE A 63 -2.74 9.10 -1.03
N ASN A 64 -1.75 9.90 -0.65
CA ASN A 64 -0.68 10.35 -1.54
C ASN A 64 0.64 9.60 -1.36
N ASP A 65 0.78 8.77 -0.32
CA ASP A 65 2.06 8.14 -0.01
C ASP A 65 1.89 6.70 0.45
N ILE A 66 2.40 5.78 -0.35
CA ILE A 66 2.47 4.35 -0.04
C ILE A 66 3.93 3.85 -0.01
N SER A 67 4.89 4.78 -0.03
CA SER A 67 6.33 4.47 -0.06
C SER A 67 6.75 3.53 1.07
N PRO A 68 6.30 3.73 2.33
CA PRO A 68 6.69 2.85 3.45
C PRO A 68 6.21 1.42 3.27
N LEU A 69 5.05 1.23 2.65
CA LEU A 69 4.52 -0.10 2.32
C LEU A 69 5.34 -0.75 1.20
N LEU A 70 5.70 -0.01 0.16
CA LEU A 70 6.51 -0.50 -0.94
C LEU A 70 7.92 -0.87 -0.48
N GLU A 71 8.52 -0.07 0.41
CA GLU A 71 9.82 -0.37 1.02
C GLU A 71 9.74 -1.64 1.88
N ALA A 72 8.72 -1.79 2.71
CA ALA A 72 8.54 -3.01 3.50
C ALA A 72 8.33 -4.26 2.63
N LEU A 73 7.53 -4.16 1.56
CA LEU A 73 7.34 -5.26 0.61
C LEU A 73 8.63 -5.60 -0.15
N LYS A 74 9.44 -4.59 -0.48
CA LYS A 74 10.76 -4.77 -1.12
C LYS A 74 11.73 -5.49 -0.19
N ASP A 75 11.81 -5.08 1.07
CA ASP A 75 12.69 -5.68 2.08
C ASP A 75 12.29 -7.12 2.42
N LEU A 76 10.99 -7.42 2.34
CA LEU A 76 10.46 -8.78 2.46
C LEU A 76 10.59 -9.61 1.17
N CYS A 77 11.21 -9.07 0.11
CA CYS A 77 11.34 -9.70 -1.21
C CYS A 77 10.00 -10.08 -1.88
N LEU A 78 8.91 -9.39 -1.51
CA LEU A 78 7.57 -9.58 -2.06
C LEU A 78 7.34 -8.67 -3.29
N LEU A 79 8.27 -8.72 -4.24
CA LEU A 79 8.30 -7.82 -5.40
C LEU A 79 7.06 -7.93 -6.30
N GLY A 80 6.40 -9.09 -6.35
CA GLY A 80 5.14 -9.28 -7.06
C GLY A 80 4.02 -8.42 -6.48
N VAL A 81 3.76 -8.59 -5.18
CA VAL A 81 2.74 -7.83 -4.44
C VAL A 81 3.05 -6.32 -4.44
N MET A 82 4.34 -5.97 -4.34
CA MET A 82 4.80 -4.58 -4.48
C MET A 82 4.43 -3.99 -5.85
N ASN A 83 4.66 -4.71 -6.95
CA ASN A 83 4.33 -4.24 -8.30
C ASN A 83 2.82 -4.12 -8.53
N ASP A 84 2.03 -5.05 -7.97
CA ASP A 84 0.57 -4.99 -8.04
C ASP A 84 0.03 -3.80 -7.25
N ALA A 85 0.52 -3.60 -6.01
CA ALA A 85 0.18 -2.44 -5.18
C ALA A 85 0.57 -1.11 -5.86
N LEU A 86 1.75 -1.04 -6.48
CA LEU A 86 2.20 0.13 -7.24
C LEU A 86 1.33 0.38 -8.48
N SER A 87 0.91 -0.67 -9.18
CA SER A 87 0.05 -0.55 -10.37
C SER A 87 -1.35 -0.07 -9.98
N LEU A 88 -1.92 -0.58 -8.89
CA LEU A 88 -3.15 -0.08 -8.29
C LEU A 88 -3.01 1.38 -7.85
N PHE A 89 -1.86 1.74 -7.28
CA PHE A 89 -1.58 3.11 -6.89
C PHE A 89 -1.50 4.04 -8.12
N LYS A 90 -0.78 3.66 -9.17
CA LYS A 90 -0.76 4.44 -10.42
C LYS A 90 -2.15 4.58 -11.05
N LEU A 91 -2.99 3.56 -10.96
CA LEU A 91 -4.35 3.61 -11.50
C LEU A 91 -5.22 4.63 -10.76
N HIS A 92 -5.15 4.68 -9.42
CA HIS A 92 -5.92 5.66 -8.65
C HIS A 92 -5.37 7.09 -8.83
N THR A 93 -4.05 7.30 -8.89
CA THR A 93 -3.46 8.63 -9.14
C THR A 93 -3.70 9.12 -10.57
N SER A 94 -3.59 8.23 -11.56
CA SER A 94 -3.83 8.56 -12.97
C SER A 94 -5.29 8.94 -13.23
N THR A 95 -6.23 8.33 -12.50
CA THR A 95 -7.66 8.72 -12.59
C THR A 95 -7.88 10.12 -12.00
N ASN A 96 -7.18 10.47 -10.92
CA ASN A 96 -7.19 11.84 -10.38
C ASN A 96 -6.46 12.84 -11.30
N SER A 97 -5.46 12.40 -12.07
CA SER A 97 -4.76 13.23 -13.07
C SER A 97 -5.62 13.62 -14.26
N VAL A 98 -6.61 12.82 -14.65
CA VAL A 98 -7.53 13.21 -15.74
C VAL A 98 -8.54 14.27 -15.28
N ILE A 99 -8.86 14.32 -13.98
CA ILE A 99 -9.69 15.38 -13.39
C ILE A 99 -8.85 16.62 -13.01
N LEU A 100 -7.55 16.45 -12.75
CA LEU A 100 -6.59 17.51 -12.42
C LEU A 100 -5.67 17.83 -13.61
N GLY A 101 -6.25 18.14 -14.78
CA GLY A 101 -5.52 18.64 -15.95
C GLY A 101 -4.77 19.97 -15.76
N LEU A 102 -4.47 20.41 -14.52
CA LEU A 102 -3.86 21.72 -14.25
C LEU A 102 -2.84 21.78 -13.10
N TYR A 103 -2.59 20.72 -12.31
CA TYR A 103 -1.63 20.84 -11.20
C TYR A 103 -0.62 19.70 -11.12
N CYS A 104 0.63 20.11 -11.30
CA CYS A 104 1.84 19.56 -10.70
C CYS A 104 2.54 18.39 -11.39
N SER A 105 3.43 18.80 -12.30
CA SER A 105 4.77 18.27 -12.49
C SER A 105 5.43 17.86 -11.15
N VAL A 106 5.32 16.60 -10.75
CA VAL A 106 6.17 16.01 -9.70
C VAL A 106 6.82 14.75 -10.27
N ARG A 107 7.94 15.00 -10.94
CA ARG A 107 9.19 14.23 -10.94
C ARG A 107 9.18 12.98 -10.02
N VAL A 108 8.63 11.86 -10.49
CA VAL A 108 8.99 10.55 -9.95
C VAL A 108 10.31 10.17 -10.62
N ARG A 109 11.40 10.51 -9.92
CA ARG A 109 12.77 10.11 -10.25
C ARG A 109 12.85 8.60 -10.03
N ILE A 110 12.58 7.81 -11.09
CA ILE A 110 12.80 6.37 -11.09
C ILE A 110 14.30 6.14 -10.92
N ILE A 111 14.69 5.80 -9.70
CA ILE A 111 16.03 5.32 -9.36
C ILE A 111 16.20 3.92 -9.91
N GLY A 112 17.07 3.80 -10.91
CA GLY A 112 17.97 2.65 -11.10
C GLY A 112 17.35 1.29 -11.41
N PHE A 113 16.98 1.07 -12.67
CA PHE A 113 17.02 -0.28 -13.27
C PHE A 113 18.14 -0.28 -14.32
N GLN A 114 19.35 -0.60 -13.89
CA GLN A 114 20.48 -0.81 -14.77
C GLN A 114 20.49 -2.28 -15.19
N PHE A 115 19.89 -2.56 -16.35
CA PHE A 115 20.16 -3.78 -17.10
C PHE A 115 21.61 -3.70 -17.59
N LEU A 116 22.51 -4.50 -17.01
CA LEU A 116 23.83 -4.74 -17.60
C LEU A 116 23.73 -5.98 -18.51
N LYS A 117 24.15 -5.78 -19.75
CA LYS A 117 24.39 -6.80 -20.79
C LYS A 117 25.58 -7.67 -20.44
#